data_AF-A0A9E1EJ82-F1
#
_entry.id   AF-A0A9E1EJ82-F1
#
_cell.length_a   1.000
_cell.length_b   1.000
_cell.length_c   1.000
_cell.angle_alpha   90.00
_cell.angle_beta   90.00
_cell.angle_gamma   90.00
#
_symmetry.space_group_name_H-M   'P 1'
#
loop_
_entity.id
_entity.type
_entity.pdbx_description
1 polymer ?
#
loop_
_entity_poly.entity_id
_entity_poly.type
_entity_poly.pdbx_seq_one_letter_code
_entity_poly.pdbx_strand_id
1 'polypeptide(L)'
;MSNFTHVYFDGLGIDFELPSVAFTVFGYQIHWYGMIIAFGFALAVLYGGRKAYKWKMSLDGMTDVLLWGTLFGIICARLYYVAFEWDYYSVHLSEIPAIWNGGL
;
A
#
# COMPACT_ATOMS: atom_id res chain seq x y z
N MET A 1 -2.61 -20.34 -9.87
CA MET A 1 -2.66 -19.15 -10.73
C MET A 1 -1.23 -18.63 -10.79
N SER A 2 -0.65 -18.54 -11.99
CA SER A 2 0.77 -18.25 -12.21
C SER A 2 1.18 -16.92 -11.57
N ASN A 3 2.21 -16.93 -10.72
CA ASN A 3 2.75 -15.75 -10.03
C ASN A 3 3.47 -14.75 -10.97
N PHE A 4 3.27 -14.88 -12.29
CA PHE A 4 3.97 -14.17 -13.34
C PHE A 4 2.94 -13.47 -14.23
N THR A 5 3.09 -12.16 -14.39
CA THR A 5 2.33 -11.37 -15.36
C THR A 5 3.17 -11.27 -16.63
N HIS A 6 2.66 -11.84 -17.72
CA HIS A 6 3.30 -11.76 -19.02
C HIS A 6 2.92 -10.43 -19.68
N VAL A 7 3.88 -9.51 -19.79
CA VAL A 7 3.70 -8.21 -20.46
C VAL A 7 4.38 -8.28 -21.81
N TYR A 8 3.62 -8.12 -22.90
CA TYR A 8 4.12 -8.16 -24.26
C TYR A 8 3.89 -6.83 -24.97
N PHE A 9 4.95 -6.27 -25.55
CA PHE A 9 4.88 -5.07 -26.37
C PHE A 9 5.06 -5.43 -27.85
N ASP A 10 3.93 -5.61 -28.54
CA ASP A 10 3.87 -6.02 -29.96
C ASP A 10 4.68 -5.07 -30.89
N GLY A 11 4.65 -3.76 -30.60
CA GLY A 11 5.38 -2.75 -31.37
C GLY A 11 6.90 -2.72 -31.16
N LEU A 12 7.42 -3.34 -30.10
CA LEU A 12 8.87 -3.41 -29.82
C LEU A 12 9.44 -4.83 -29.93
N GLY A 13 8.57 -5.85 -30.05
CA GLY A 13 8.99 -7.25 -30.12
C GLY A 13 9.64 -7.77 -28.84
N ILE A 14 9.35 -7.15 -27.68
CA ILE A 14 9.92 -7.56 -26.40
C ILE A 14 8.82 -8.09 -25.47
N ASP A 15 9.03 -9.32 -24.99
CA ASP A 15 8.30 -9.98 -23.92
C ASP A 15 9.10 -9.94 -22.62
N PHE A 16 8.41 -9.70 -21.51
CA PHE A 16 8.99 -9.86 -20.18
C PHE A 16 7.99 -10.51 -19.23
N GLU A 17 8.46 -11.48 -18.47
CA GLU A 17 7.71 -12.11 -17.39
C GLU A 17 8.05 -11.41 -16.07
N LEU A 18 7.09 -10.69 -15.51
CA LEU A 18 7.26 -10.00 -14.24
C LEU A 18 6.70 -10.85 -13.10
N PRO A 19 7.54 -11.34 -12.16
CA PRO A 19 7.04 -12.00 -10.96
C PRO A 19 6.33 -10.97 -10.08
N SER A 20 5.14 -11.30 -9.61
CA SER A 20 4.35 -10.48 -8.67
C SER A 20 4.96 -10.41 -7.27
N VAL A 21 5.82 -11.37 -6.93
CA VAL A 21 6.55 -11.46 -5.67
C VAL A 21 8.00 -11.01 -5.91
N ALA A 22 8.45 -10.02 -5.15
CA ALA A 22 9.82 -9.50 -5.24
C ALA A 22 10.80 -10.48 -4.57
N PHE A 23 10.51 -10.88 -3.33
CA PHE A 23 11.28 -11.89 -2.59
C PHE A 23 10.47 -12.46 -1.44
N THR A 24 10.85 -13.64 -0.96
CA THR A 24 10.23 -14.30 0.19
C THR A 24 11.15 -14.19 1.40
N VAL A 25 10.60 -13.79 2.54
CA VAL A 25 11.34 -13.68 3.81
C VAL A 25 10.58 -14.43 4.89
N PHE A 26 11.23 -15.41 5.53
CA PHE A 26 10.64 -16.22 6.60
C PHE A 26 9.24 -16.81 6.29
N GLY A 27 8.99 -17.17 5.03
CA GLY A 27 7.68 -17.71 4.60
C GLY A 27 6.63 -16.66 4.22
N TYR A 28 6.91 -15.37 4.40
CA TYR A 28 6.06 -14.28 3.94
C TYR A 28 6.48 -13.82 2.55
N GLN A 29 5.50 -13.68 1.65
CA GLN A 29 5.71 -13.21 0.28
C GLN A 29 5.64 -11.68 0.26
N ILE A 30 6.73 -11.02 -0.13
CA ILE A 30 6.77 -9.57 -0.28
C ILE A 30 6.52 -9.23 -1.75
N HIS A 31 5.43 -8.52 -2.01
CA HIS A 31 5.05 -8.10 -3.36
C HIS A 31 5.68 -6.76 -3.73
N TRP A 32 5.87 -6.54 -5.04
CA TRP A 32 6.42 -5.29 -5.58
C TRP A 32 5.61 -4.04 -5.20
N TYR A 33 4.27 -4.15 -5.17
CA TYR A 33 3.43 -3.01 -4.78
C TYR A 33 3.72 -2.55 -3.34
N GLY A 34 3.98 -3.49 -2.42
CA GLY A 34 4.32 -3.17 -1.03
C GLY A 34 5.66 -2.43 -0.93
N MET A 35 6.65 -2.84 -1.73
CA MET A 35 7.96 -2.16 -1.79
C MET A 35 7.82 -0.73 -2.30
N ILE A 36 7.04 -0.52 -3.37
CA ILE A 36 6.81 0.81 -3.94
C ILE A 36 6.09 1.73 -2.94
N ILE A 37 5.08 1.22 -2.25
CA ILE A 37 4.35 1.98 -1.22
C ILE A 37 5.28 2.35 -0.06
N ALA A 38 6.07 1.39 0.46
CA ALA A 38 7.02 1.65 1.53
C ALA A 38 8.07 2.70 1.14
N PHE A 39 8.56 2.63 -0.10
CA PHE A 39 9.50 3.62 -0.62
C PHE A 39 8.86 5.01 -0.76
N GLY A 40 7.64 5.10 -1.30
CA GLY A 40 6.89 6.35 -1.39
C GLY A 40 6.61 6.96 -0.01
N PHE A 41 6.27 6.14 0.98
CA PHE A 41 6.08 6.57 2.35
C PHE A 41 7.38 7.11 2.98
N ALA A 42 8.49 6.41 2.80
CA ALA A 42 9.80 6.87 3.26
C ALA A 42 10.19 8.23 2.65
N LEU A 43 9.93 8.42 1.36
CA LEU A 43 10.13 9.71 0.68
C LEU A 43 9.22 10.79 1.25
N ALA A 44 7.96 10.49 1.55
CA ALA A 44 7.03 11.44 2.16
C ALA A 44 7.52 11.90 3.54
N VAL A 45 8.04 10.99 4.37
CA VAL A 45 8.63 11.32 5.68
C VAL A 45 9.88 12.18 5.52
N LEU A 46 10.79 11.82 4.62
CA LEU A 46 12.01 12.58 4.32
C LEU A 46 11.68 14.00 3.84
N TYR A 47 10.72 14.11 2.93
CA TYR A 47 10.26 15.39 2.40
C TYR A 47 9.61 16.24 3.48
N GLY A 48 8.72 15.64 4.28
CA GLY A 48 8.08 16.26 5.43
C GLY A 48 9.11 16.82 6.40
N GLY A 49 10.06 15.99 6.83
CA GLY A 49 11.11 16.40 7.77
C GLY A 49 11.97 17.55 7.24
N ARG A 50 12.31 17.52 5.94
CA ARG A 50 13.07 18.61 5.29
C ARG A 50 12.27 19.91 5.21
N LYS A 51 10.94 19.84 5.00
CA LYS A 51 10.02 20.99 5.03
C LYS A 51 9.82 21.54 6.44
N ALA A 52 9.66 20.68 7.45
CA ALA A 52 9.51 21.06 8.85
C ALA A 52 10.74 21.83 9.36
N TYR A 53 11.95 21.36 9.00
CA TYR A 53 13.19 22.07 9.32
C TYR A 53 13.24 23.48 8.68
N LYS A 54 12.82 23.60 7.41
CA LYS A 54 12.78 24.89 6.70
C LYS A 54 11.77 25.87 7.32
N TRP A 55 10.68 25.37 7.89
CA TRP A 55 9.55 26.19 8.39
C TRP A 55 9.59 26.41 9.91
N LYS A 56 10.65 25.94 10.60
CA LYS A 56 10.77 25.96 12.08
C LYS A 56 9.56 25.36 12.80
N MET A 57 8.91 24.40 12.16
CA MET A 57 7.77 23.68 12.73
C MET A 57 8.28 22.60 13.68
N SER A 58 7.53 22.31 14.76
CA SER A 58 7.87 21.21 15.65
C SER A 58 7.85 19.90 14.87
N LEU A 59 8.96 19.17 14.93
CA LEU A 59 9.08 17.82 14.36
C LEU A 59 8.00 16.89 14.93
N ASP A 60 7.69 17.07 16.22
CA ASP A 60 6.67 16.31 16.94
C ASP A 60 5.28 16.42 16.28
N GLY A 61 4.85 17.63 15.91
CA GLY A 61 3.54 17.83 15.29
C GLY A 61 3.44 17.22 13.90
N MET A 62 4.55 17.22 13.15
CA MET A 62 4.60 16.58 11.84
C MET A 62 4.54 15.05 11.96
N THR A 63 5.27 14.46 12.90
CA THR A 63 5.23 13.02 13.15
C THR A 63 3.88 12.58 13.67
N ASP A 64 3.20 13.40 14.50
CA ASP A 64 1.85 13.12 14.99
C ASP A 64 0.84 13.05 13.85
N VAL A 65 0.86 14.03 12.95
CA VAL A 65 -0.01 14.04 11.76
C VAL A 65 0.31 12.88 10.84
N LEU A 66 1.58 12.49 10.71
CA LEU A 66 2.00 11.41 9.85
C LEU A 66 1.56 10.04 10.41
N LEU A 67 1.72 9.82 11.71
CA LEU A 67 1.24 8.61 12.39
C LEU A 67 -0.29 8.52 12.36
N TRP A 68 -0.99 9.56 12.80
CA TRP A 68 -2.45 9.59 12.77
C TRP A 68 -3.01 9.52 11.35
N GLY A 69 -2.41 10.26 10.41
CA GLY A 69 -2.80 10.25 9.00
C GLY A 69 -2.65 8.87 8.36
N THR A 70 -1.59 8.12 8.72
CA THR A 70 -1.40 6.75 8.25
C THR A 70 -2.46 5.81 8.83
N LEU A 71 -2.73 5.91 10.14
CA LEU A 71 -3.75 5.10 10.81
C LEU A 71 -5.15 5.34 10.23
N PHE A 72 -5.55 6.61 10.12
CA PHE A 72 -6.84 6.96 9.51
C PHE A 72 -6.88 6.59 8.03
N GLY A 73 -5.78 6.71 7.30
CA GLY A 73 -5.68 6.29 5.89
C GLY A 73 -6.00 4.81 5.70
N ILE A 74 -5.43 3.94 6.54
CA ILE A 74 -5.70 2.49 6.50
C ILE A 74 -7.19 2.21 6.81
N ILE A 75 -7.75 2.88 7.80
CA ILE A 75 -9.18 2.72 8.17
C ILE A 75 -10.07 3.17 7.00
N CYS A 76 -9.80 4.34 6.42
CA CYS A 76 -10.57 4.88 5.30
C CYS A 76 -10.48 3.99 4.05
N ALA A 77 -9.29 3.46 3.73
CA ALA A 77 -9.12 2.53 2.62
C ALA A 77 -9.99 1.28 2.80
N ARG A 78 -10.02 0.73 4.02
CA ARG A 78 -10.86 -0.43 4.32
C ARG A 78 -12.35 -0.10 4.24
N LEU A 79 -12.78 1.03 4.78
CA LEU A 79 -14.17 1.47 4.70
C LEU A 79 -14.59 1.72 3.24
N TYR A 80 -13.71 2.28 2.42
CA TYR A 80 -13.95 2.48 1.00
C TYR A 80 -14.16 1.14 0.26
N TYR A 81 -13.28 0.17 0.50
CA TYR A 81 -13.39 -1.16 -0.09
C TYR A 81 -14.70 -1.87 0.31
N VAL A 82 -15.05 -1.79 1.59
CA VAL A 82 -16.29 -2.37 2.13
C VAL A 82 -17.54 -1.69 1.58
N ALA A 83 -17.51 -0.37 1.39
CA ALA A 83 -18.61 0.38 0.79
C ALA A 83 -18.78 0.08 -0.71
N PHE A 84 -17.67 -0.16 -1.42
CA PHE A 84 -17.70 -0.52 -2.84
C PHE A 84 -18.19 -1.97 -3.05
N GLU A 85 -17.75 -2.91 -2.22
CA GLU A 85 -18.13 -4.33 -2.25
C GLU A 85 -19.26 -4.65 -1.25
N TRP A 86 -20.18 -3.70 -1.05
CA TRP A 86 -21.18 -3.75 0.03
C TRP A 86 -22.12 -4.96 -0.06
N ASP A 87 -22.46 -5.40 -1.28
CA ASP A 87 -23.32 -6.58 -1.48
C ASP A 87 -22.71 -7.85 -0.87
N TYR A 88 -21.39 -8.02 -0.95
CA TYR A 88 -20.66 -9.14 -0.34
C TYR A 88 -20.52 -8.97 1.18
N TYR A 89 -20.11 -7.80 1.65
CA TYR A 89 -19.85 -7.55 3.07
C TYR A 89 -21.12 -7.43 3.92
N SER A 90 -22.28 -7.13 3.32
CA SER A 90 -23.58 -7.13 4.00
C SER A 90 -23.95 -8.52 4.56
N VAL A 91 -23.45 -9.58 3.92
CA VAL A 91 -23.66 -10.98 4.33
C VAL A 91 -22.49 -11.48 5.18
N HIS A 92 -21.28 -10.95 4.97
CA HIS A 92 -20.04 -11.35 5.66
C HIS A 92 -19.45 -10.25 6.55
N LEU A 93 -20.26 -9.73 7.48
CA LEU A 93 -19.89 -8.64 8.41
C LEU A 93 -18.62 -8.94 9.25
N SER A 94 -18.32 -10.20 9.54
CA SER A 94 -17.12 -10.61 10.29
C SER A 94 -15.81 -10.46 9.50
N GLU A 95 -15.88 -10.30 8.18
CA GLU A 95 -14.69 -10.15 7.31
C GLU A 95 -14.29 -8.69 7.12
N ILE A 96 -15.14 -7.74 7.54
CA ILE A 96 -14.88 -6.29 7.47
C ILE A 96 -13.54 -5.89 8.14
N PRO A 97 -13.19 -6.36 9.36
CA PRO A 97 -11.90 -6.01 9.98
C PRO A 97 -10.70 -6.83 9.48
N ALA A 98 -10.91 -7.86 8.66
CA ALA A 98 -9.86 -8.78 8.22
C ALA A 98 -8.98 -8.17 7.10
N ILE A 99 -8.15 -7.18 7.47
CA ILE A 99 -7.20 -6.51 6.58
C ILE A 99 -6.11 -7.44 6.02
N TRP A 100 -5.88 -8.59 6.65
CA TRP A 100 -4.90 -9.60 6.24
C TRP A 100 -5.38 -10.51 5.11
N ASN A 101 -6.69 -10.54 4.82
CA ASN A 101 -7.23 -11.31 3.69
C ASN A 101 -7.13 -10.55 2.35
N GLY A 102 -6.54 -9.35 2.34
CA GLY A 102 -6.62 -8.41 1.23
C GLY A 102 -7.85 -7.49 1.30
N GLY A 103 -7.94 -6.51 0.39
CA GLY A 103 -9.05 -5.54 0.33
C GLY A 103 -8.78 -4.22 1.07
N LEU A 104 -7.62 -3.62 0.83
CA LEU A 104 -7.30 -2.23 1.16
C LEU A 104 -7.09 -1.45 -0.14
#